data_AF-A0A382MMD9-F1
#
_entry.id   AF-A0A382MMD9-F1
#
_cell.length_a   1.000
_cell.length_b   1.000
_cell.length_c   1.000
_cell.angle_alpha   90.00
_cell.angle_beta   90.00
_cell.angle_gamma   90.00
#
_symmetry.space_group_name_H-M   'P 1'
#
loop_
_entity.id
_entity.type
_entity.pdbx_description
1 polymer ?
#
loop_
_entity_poly.entity_id
_entity_poly.type
_entity_poly.pdbx_seq_one_letter_code
_entity_poly.pdbx_strand_id
1 'polypeptide(L)'
;VALIPARSGSKGVSDKNVRLVGGRPLIHWSVAAATRATMVDRVIVSTDSKRYAELALDAGAEVPFLRPAELATDESQDLEFIVHALDWLSAHGGEPERIVHLRPTTPFRDPQTIDAAIQTFLNNKG
;
A
#
# COMPACT_ATOMS: atom_id res chain seq x y z
N VAL A 1 -0.41 -8.15 -6.86
CA VAL A 1 -0.19 -7.63 -5.48
C VAL A 1 -0.50 -6.14 -5.42
N ALA A 2 -1.29 -5.70 -4.45
CA ALA A 2 -1.50 -4.29 -4.15
C ALA A 2 -0.45 -3.79 -3.15
N LEU A 3 0.22 -2.68 -3.46
CA LEU A 3 1.25 -2.08 -2.61
C LEU A 3 0.78 -0.69 -2.15
N ILE A 4 0.66 -0.51 -0.83
CA ILE A 4 0.16 0.71 -0.19
C ILE A 4 1.31 1.38 0.58
N PRO A 5 1.77 2.58 0.18
CA PRO A 5 2.76 3.32 0.95
C PRO A 5 2.11 4.01 2.16
N ALA A 6 2.69 3.84 3.34
CA ALA A 6 2.22 4.49 4.56
C ALA A 6 3.39 4.96 5.44
N ARG A 7 4.15 5.95 4.98
CA ARG A 7 5.23 6.53 5.80
C ARG A 7 4.69 7.40 6.94
N SER A 8 5.40 7.42 8.07
CA SER A 8 5.02 8.18 9.27
C SER A 8 5.31 9.69 9.16
N GLY A 9 6.43 10.06 8.54
CA GLY A 9 6.92 11.45 8.40
C GLY A 9 6.20 12.32 7.36
N SER A 10 4.87 12.38 7.36
CA SER A 10 4.11 13.15 6.35
C SER A 10 4.20 14.68 6.53
N LYS A 11 4.76 15.39 5.52
CA LYS A 11 4.92 16.87 5.46
C LYS A 11 3.63 17.69 5.66
N GLY A 12 2.50 17.27 5.06
CA GLY A 12 1.28 18.08 5.08
C GLY A 12 0.48 17.94 6.37
N VAL A 13 0.30 16.71 6.83
CA VAL A 13 -0.43 16.39 8.06
C VAL A 13 0.34 15.30 8.77
N SER A 14 0.91 15.64 9.92
CA SER A 14 1.58 14.64 10.77
C SER A 14 0.60 13.52 11.12
N ASP A 15 1.10 12.29 11.03
CA ASP A 15 0.35 11.08 11.29
C ASP A 15 -0.88 10.85 10.38
N LYS A 16 -0.92 11.43 9.18
CA LYS A 16 -2.12 11.38 8.31
C LYS A 16 -2.66 9.96 8.08
N ASN A 17 -1.78 8.96 7.96
CA ASN A 17 -2.17 7.58 7.64
C ASN A 17 -2.88 6.88 8.80
N VAL A 18 -2.73 7.38 10.02
CA VAL A 18 -3.38 6.83 11.22
C VAL A 18 -4.47 7.73 11.80
N ARG A 19 -4.66 8.93 11.23
CA ARG A 19 -5.79 9.79 11.58
C ARG A 19 -7.10 9.15 11.18
N LEU A 20 -8.12 9.36 12.02
CA LEU A 20 -9.46 8.88 11.77
C LEU A 20 -10.13 9.69 10.67
N VAL A 21 -10.65 8.98 9.68
CA VAL A 21 -11.51 9.50 8.60
C VAL A 21 -12.73 8.58 8.58
N GLY A 22 -13.94 9.11 8.74
CA GLY A 22 -15.15 8.28 8.81
C GLY A 22 -15.12 7.23 9.92
N GLY A 23 -14.45 7.52 11.05
CA GLY A 23 -14.37 6.62 12.21
C GLY A 23 -13.30 5.53 12.14
N ARG A 24 -12.47 5.47 11.09
CA ARG A 24 -11.36 4.49 10.95
C ARG A 24 -10.06 5.17 10.53
N PRO A 25 -8.88 4.64 10.89
CA PRO A 25 -7.60 5.18 10.43
C PRO A 25 -7.52 5.23 8.90
N LEU A 26 -6.92 6.27 8.32
CA LEU A 26 -6.88 6.47 6.87
C LEU A 26 -6.36 5.24 6.10
N ILE A 27 -5.31 4.60 6.62
CA ILE A 27 -4.71 3.41 6.00
C ILE A 27 -5.70 2.24 5.90
N HIS A 28 -6.63 2.09 6.85
CA HIS A 28 -7.63 1.02 6.83
C HIS A 28 -8.52 1.11 5.60
N TRP A 29 -8.82 2.33 5.11
CA TRP A 29 -9.68 2.48 3.94
C TRP A 29 -9.03 1.91 2.68
N SER A 30 -7.74 2.16 2.47
CA SER A 30 -7.02 1.60 1.32
C SER A 30 -6.83 0.11 1.46
N VAL A 31 -6.49 -0.39 2.65
CA VAL A 31 -6.34 -1.83 2.88
C VAL A 31 -7.67 -2.55 2.66
N ALA A 32 -8.77 -2.03 3.21
CA ALA A 32 -10.09 -2.62 3.06
C ALA A 32 -10.59 -2.58 1.60
N ALA A 33 -10.28 -1.51 0.85
CA ALA A 33 -10.61 -1.45 -0.57
C ALA A 33 -9.83 -2.50 -1.37
N ALA A 34 -8.53 -2.63 -1.13
CA ALA A 34 -7.67 -3.59 -1.80
C ALA A 34 -8.02 -5.04 -1.46
N THR A 35 -8.37 -5.32 -0.20
CA THR A 35 -8.76 -6.66 0.28
C THR A 35 -10.10 -7.11 -0.28
N ARG A 36 -10.99 -6.17 -0.61
CA ARG A 36 -12.29 -6.46 -1.24
C ARG A 36 -12.21 -6.52 -2.77
N ALA A 37 -11.10 -6.11 -3.37
CA ALA A 37 -10.91 -6.22 -4.81
C ALA A 37 -10.69 -7.69 -5.18
N THR A 38 -11.33 -8.15 -6.24
CA THR A 38 -11.31 -9.57 -6.63
C THR A 38 -10.07 -9.95 -7.43
N MET A 39 -9.40 -8.97 -8.04
CA MET A 39 -8.21 -9.18 -8.86
C MET A 39 -6.89 -8.88 -8.11
N VAL A 40 -6.95 -8.80 -6.77
CA VAL A 40 -5.78 -8.55 -5.92
C VAL A 40 -5.51 -9.77 -5.04
N ASP A 41 -4.39 -10.45 -5.28
CA ASP A 41 -4.04 -11.67 -4.53
C ASP A 41 -3.52 -11.39 -3.12
N ARG A 42 -2.74 -10.31 -2.98
CA ARG A 42 -2.08 -9.91 -1.73
C ARG A 42 -2.11 -8.40 -1.59
N VAL A 43 -2.29 -7.94 -0.35
CA VAL A 43 -2.28 -6.52 0.01
C VAL A 43 -1.10 -6.29 0.94
N ILE A 44 -0.13 -5.50 0.49
CA ILE A 44 1.09 -5.22 1.24
C ILE A 44 1.14 -3.74 1.58
N VAL A 45 1.40 -3.44 2.86
CA VAL A 45 1.70 -2.09 3.32
C VAL A 45 3.20 -1.94 3.51
N SER A 46 3.76 -0.88 2.92
CA SER A 46 5.15 -0.49 3.12
C SER A 46 5.20 0.74 4.04
N THR A 47 5.73 0.57 5.26
CA THR A 47 5.80 1.61 6.29
C THR A 47 7.10 1.52 7.10
N ASP A 48 7.57 2.65 7.59
CA ASP A 48 8.70 2.82 8.51
C ASP A 48 8.29 2.71 9.99
N SER A 49 6.98 2.63 10.27
CA SER A 49 6.43 2.69 11.63
C SER A 49 5.79 1.38 12.07
N LYS A 50 6.24 0.83 13.21
CA LYS A 50 5.64 -0.37 13.83
C LYS A 50 4.16 -0.18 14.15
N ARG A 51 3.78 1.00 14.67
CA ARG A 51 2.38 1.34 14.95
C ARG A 51 1.52 1.29 13.69
N TYR A 52 2.07 1.70 12.56
CA TYR A 52 1.32 1.72 11.30
C TYR A 52 1.23 0.31 10.72
N ALA A 53 2.27 -0.50 10.93
CA ALA A 53 2.27 -1.91 10.58
C ALA A 53 1.17 -2.66 11.34
N GLU A 54 1.04 -2.45 12.65
CA GLU A 54 -0.01 -3.05 13.48
C GLU A 54 -1.41 -2.69 12.95
N LEU A 55 -1.67 -1.42 12.65
CA LEU A 55 -2.95 -0.99 12.09
C LEU A 55 -3.23 -1.59 10.70
N ALA A 56 -2.19 -1.77 9.87
CA ALA A 56 -2.31 -2.41 8.58
C ALA A 56 -2.65 -3.91 8.70
N LEU A 57 -1.99 -4.61 9.62
CA LEU A 57 -2.26 -6.02 9.93
C LEU A 57 -3.69 -6.20 10.46
N ASP A 58 -4.13 -5.34 11.38
CA ASP A 58 -5.51 -5.33 11.91
C ASP A 58 -6.56 -5.09 10.81
N ALA A 59 -6.18 -4.39 9.74
CA ALA A 59 -7.04 -4.14 8.60
C ALA A 59 -7.04 -5.28 7.55
N GLY A 60 -6.18 -6.29 7.70
CA GLY A 60 -6.08 -7.45 6.80
C GLY A 60 -4.98 -7.36 5.73
N ALA A 61 -4.06 -6.39 5.83
CA ALA A 61 -2.87 -6.35 4.98
C ALA A 61 -1.73 -7.18 5.56
N GLU A 62 -0.75 -7.50 4.71
CA GLU A 62 0.55 -7.99 5.10
C GLU A 62 1.54 -6.83 5.30
N VAL A 63 2.44 -6.99 6.27
CA VAL A 63 3.57 -6.07 6.49
C VAL A 63 4.85 -6.88 6.66
N PRO A 64 5.37 -7.47 5.58
CA PRO A 64 6.49 -8.42 5.65
C PRO A 64 7.81 -7.79 6.11
N PHE A 65 7.93 -6.48 5.98
CA PHE A 65 9.12 -5.72 6.32
C PHE A 65 8.74 -4.35 6.89
N LEU A 66 9.68 -3.75 7.60
CA LEU A 66 9.68 -2.32 7.84
C LEU A 66 10.54 -1.64 6.78
N ARG A 67 10.03 -0.54 6.25
CA ARG A 67 10.73 0.30 5.29
C ARG A 67 11.92 0.99 6.00
N PRO A 68 13.13 0.95 5.42
CA PRO A 68 14.26 1.74 5.91
C PRO A 68 13.93 3.23 5.94
N ALA A 69 14.49 3.95 6.93
CA ALA A 69 14.16 5.36 7.18
C ALA A 69 14.57 6.28 6.01
N GLU A 70 15.66 5.93 5.33
CA GLU A 70 16.17 6.59 4.12
C GLU A 70 15.19 6.52 2.94
N LEU A 71 14.29 5.52 2.92
CA LEU A 71 13.22 5.39 1.91
C LEU A 71 11.88 5.98 2.39
N ALA A 72 11.85 6.56 3.59
CA ALA A 72 10.69 7.16 4.23
C ALA A 72 10.80 8.70 4.34
N THR A 73 11.77 9.30 3.66
CA THR A 73 11.95 10.75 3.65
C THR A 73 10.92 11.44 2.76
N ASP A 74 10.89 12.77 2.82
CA ASP A 74 10.05 13.57 1.92
C ASP A 74 10.59 13.65 0.49
N GLU A 75 11.87 13.33 0.29
CA GLU A 75 12.54 13.37 -1.01
C GLU A 75 12.58 12.00 -1.68
N SER A 76 12.31 10.94 -0.90
CA SER A 76 12.26 9.57 -1.40
C SER A 76 11.22 9.43 -2.50
N GLN A 77 11.64 8.85 -3.63
CA GLN A 77 10.77 8.63 -4.77
C GLN A 77 9.90 7.40 -4.56
N ASP A 78 8.73 7.38 -5.21
CA ASP A 78 7.85 6.19 -5.19
C ASP A 78 8.62 4.94 -5.66
N LEU A 79 9.51 5.09 -6.64
CA LEU A 79 10.30 3.99 -7.20
C LEU A 79 11.18 3.30 -6.16
N GLU A 80 11.82 4.04 -5.26
CA GLU A 80 12.81 3.48 -4.33
C GLU A 80 12.16 2.51 -3.33
N PHE A 81 11.01 2.87 -2.76
CA PHE A 81 10.31 1.97 -1.85
C PHE A 81 9.64 0.80 -2.58
N ILE A 82 9.25 1.00 -3.85
CA ILE A 82 8.70 -0.07 -4.69
C ILE A 82 9.79 -1.11 -4.97
N VAL A 83 11.00 -0.67 -5.34
CA VAL A 83 12.16 -1.56 -5.53
C VAL A 83 12.47 -2.31 -4.24
N HIS A 84 12.55 -1.63 -3.10
CA HIS A 84 12.74 -2.29 -1.80
C HIS A 84 11.68 -3.37 -1.52
N ALA A 85 10.41 -3.10 -1.84
CA ALA A 85 9.33 -4.07 -1.65
C ALA A 85 9.49 -5.29 -2.58
N LEU A 86 9.86 -5.07 -3.84
CA LEU A 86 10.09 -6.11 -4.83
C LEU A 86 11.30 -6.97 -4.46
N ASP A 87 12.42 -6.36 -4.07
CA ASP A 87 13.64 -7.06 -3.67
C ASP A 87 13.37 -7.98 -2.48
N TRP A 88 12.66 -7.48 -1.46
CA TRP A 88 12.27 -8.30 -0.32
C TRP A 88 11.38 -9.48 -0.75
N LEU A 89 10.38 -9.23 -1.59
CA LEU A 89 9.45 -10.27 -2.06
C LEU A 89 10.15 -11.34 -2.90
N SER A 90 11.06 -10.93 -3.79
CA SER A 90 11.84 -11.84 -4.63
C SER A 90 12.75 -12.72 -3.78
N ALA A 91 13.45 -12.13 -2.79
CA ALA A 91 14.31 -12.86 -1.86
C ALA A 91 13.56 -13.88 -0.97
N HIS A 92 12.25 -13.72 -0.79
CA HIS A 92 11.40 -14.58 0.04
C HIS A 92 10.40 -15.42 -0.78
N GLY A 93 10.63 -15.59 -2.09
CA GLY A 93 9.85 -16.51 -2.94
C GLY A 93 8.44 -16.04 -3.29
N GLY A 94 8.17 -14.73 -3.19
CA GLY A 94 6.85 -14.13 -3.40
C GLY A 94 6.85 -12.99 -4.42
N GLU A 95 7.73 -13.04 -5.43
CA GLU A 95 7.85 -12.01 -6.47
C GLU A 95 6.52 -11.84 -7.22
N PRO A 96 5.96 -10.63 -7.25
CA PRO A 96 4.69 -10.39 -7.90
C PRO A 96 4.85 -10.17 -9.41
N GLU A 97 4.00 -10.80 -10.22
CA GLU A 97 3.93 -10.50 -11.66
C GLU A 97 3.53 -9.04 -11.93
N ARG A 98 2.72 -8.46 -11.04
CA ARG A 98 2.14 -7.12 -11.18
C ARG A 98 1.99 -6.44 -9.83
N ILE A 99 2.35 -5.16 -9.79
CA ILE A 99 2.13 -4.25 -8.66
C ILE A 99 0.99 -3.29 -8.99
N VAL A 100 0.01 -3.23 -8.07
CA VAL A 100 -1.05 -2.21 -8.07
C VAL A 100 -0.69 -1.19 -6.99
N HIS A 101 -0.19 -0.03 -7.41
CA HIS A 101 0.21 1.02 -6.48
C HIS A 101 -1.01 1.83 -5.99
N LEU A 102 -1.37 1.66 -4.71
CA LEU A 102 -2.57 2.29 -4.12
C LEU A 102 -2.19 3.32 -3.05
N ARG A 103 -2.19 4.61 -3.43
CA ARG A 103 -1.95 5.69 -2.46
C ARG A 103 -3.11 5.82 -1.47
N PRO A 104 -2.83 6.04 -0.16
CA PRO A 104 -3.85 6.21 0.88
C PRO A 104 -4.59 7.55 0.84
N THR A 105 -4.13 8.52 0.03
CA THR A 105 -4.73 9.87 -0.06
C THR A 105 -6.06 9.93 -0.81
N THR A 106 -6.60 8.79 -1.26
CA THR A 106 -7.93 8.68 -1.87
C THR A 106 -8.78 7.75 -0.99
N PRO A 107 -9.27 8.23 0.18
CA PRO A 107 -10.15 7.44 1.03
C PRO A 107 -11.46 7.11 0.30
N PHE A 108 -12.10 6.00 0.70
CA PHE A 108 -13.38 5.52 0.14
C PHE A 108 -13.34 5.06 -1.32
N ARG A 109 -12.18 4.59 -1.78
CA ARG A 109 -12.06 3.93 -3.10
C ARG A 109 -13.01 2.72 -3.16
N ASP A 110 -13.83 2.68 -4.20
CA ASP A 110 -14.63 1.51 -4.53
C ASP A 110 -13.69 0.37 -4.97
N PRO A 111 -13.76 -0.83 -4.34
CA PRO A 111 -13.02 -2.01 -4.80
C PRO A 111 -13.18 -2.30 -6.29
N GLN A 112 -14.37 -2.06 -6.86
CA GLN A 112 -14.62 -2.27 -8.29
C GLN A 112 -13.78 -1.35 -9.18
N THR A 113 -13.40 -0.17 -8.69
CA THR A 113 -12.49 0.73 -9.42
C THR A 113 -11.09 0.13 -9.52
N ILE A 114 -10.64 -0.61 -8.51
CA ILE A 114 -9.34 -1.31 -8.53
C ILE A 114 -9.39 -2.41 -9.59
N ASP A 115 -10.42 -3.25 -9.55
CA ASP A 115 -10.60 -4.35 -10.51
C ASP A 115 -10.74 -3.81 -11.95
N ALA A 116 -11.53 -2.75 -12.17
CA ALA A 116 -11.68 -2.14 -13.49
C ALA A 116 -10.36 -1.58 -14.02
N ALA A 117 -9.53 -0.97 -13.17
CA ALA A 117 -8.21 -0.47 -13.56
C ALA A 117 -7.26 -1.62 -13.94
N ILE A 118 -7.26 -2.71 -13.17
CA ILE A 118 -6.48 -3.91 -13.46
C ILE A 118 -6.94 -4.51 -14.80
N GLN A 119 -8.25 -4.69 -14.98
CA GLN A 119 -8.82 -5.25 -16.21
C GLN A 119 -8.46 -4.39 -17.43
N THR A 120 -8.52 -3.06 -17.31
CA THR A 120 -8.14 -2.13 -18.38
C THR A 120 -6.66 -2.28 -18.73
N PHE A 121 -5.78 -2.38 -17.73
CA PHE A 121 -4.35 -2.62 -17.95
C PHE A 121 -4.09 -3.96 -18.66
N LEU A 122 -4.80 -5.03 -18.27
CA LEU A 122 -4.65 -6.35 -18.89
C LEU A 122 -5.18 -6.41 -20.33
N ASN A 123 -6.24 -5.65 -20.64
CA ASN A 123 -6.85 -5.61 -21.96
C ASN A 123 -6.06 -4.73 -22.94
N ASN A 124 -5.38 -3.71 -22.44
CA ASN A 124 -4.48 -2.88 -23.24
C ASN A 124 -3.14 -3.60 -23.40
N LYS A 125 -3.09 -4.56 -24.33
CA LYS A 125 -1.83 -5.06 -24.86
C LYS A 125 -1.15 -3.90 -25.60
N GLY A 126 -0.02 -3.43 -25.05
CA GLY A 126 0.90 -2.53 -25.75
C GLY A 126 1.47 -3.18 -27.00
#